data_AF-A0A7Y2ZK37-F1
#
_entry.id   AF-A0A7Y2ZK37-F1
#
_cell.length_a   1.000
_cell.length_b   1.000
_cell.length_c   1.000
_cell.angle_alpha   90.00
_cell.angle_beta   90.00
_cell.angle_gamma   90.00
#
_symmetry.space_group_name_H-M   'P 1'
#
loop_
_entity.id
_entity.type
_entity.pdbx_description
1 polymer ?
#
loop_
_entity_poly.entity_id
_entity_poly.type
_entity_poly.pdbx_seq_one_letter_code
_entity_poly.pdbx_strand_id
1 'polypeptide(L)'
;MKNLLRRIRGALGMGLAWAAVGFLAGMGLELIHNIWPNPILAEVDIWPAALAYPGFVGGIAFSAVLGIAGRRRRFDELSLTRFAVWGALGGALVSLVPAAMVALGLATPNESIVRITLALLGPFSIGGAVAAAGTLALARRADDRELLAESDDVAEVGLDEAELKELLGGR
;
A
#
# COMPACT_ATOMS: atom_id res chain seq x y z
N MET A 1 -3.91 5.80 -26.68
CA MET A 1 -2.54 6.09 -26.20
C MET A 1 -2.48 7.17 -25.12
N LYS A 2 -3.17 8.33 -25.24
CA LYS A 2 -3.11 9.44 -24.26
C LYS A 2 -3.45 9.04 -22.80
N ASN A 3 -4.41 8.13 -22.60
CA ASN A 3 -4.78 7.64 -21.26
C ASN A 3 -3.73 6.69 -20.64
N LEU A 4 -3.06 5.89 -21.46
CA LEU A 4 -1.99 5.00 -21.01
C LEU A 4 -0.75 5.83 -20.62
N LEU A 5 -0.41 6.85 -21.42
CA LEU A 5 0.69 7.77 -21.13
C LEU A 5 0.45 8.57 -19.85
N ARG A 6 -0.79 9.05 -19.61
CA ARG A 6 -1.16 9.71 -18.35
C ARG A 6 -1.02 8.77 -17.14
N ARG A 7 -1.43 7.51 -17.27
CA ARG A 7 -1.27 6.50 -16.21
C ARG A 7 0.19 6.19 -15.90
N ILE A 8 1.00 5.96 -16.93
CA ILE A 8 2.44 5.68 -16.77
C ILE A 8 3.14 6.88 -16.13
N ARG A 9 2.81 8.12 -16.56
CA ARG A 9 3.37 9.33 -15.98
C ARG A 9 2.96 9.53 -14.51
N GLY A 10 1.72 9.19 -14.16
CA GLY A 10 1.24 9.18 -12.78
C GLY A 10 1.98 8.16 -11.91
N ALA A 11 2.18 6.93 -12.41
CA ALA A 11 2.90 5.88 -11.71
C ALA A 11 4.39 6.23 -11.52
N LEU A 12 5.05 6.77 -12.55
CA LEU A 12 6.41 7.28 -12.46
C LEU A 12 6.53 8.43 -11.46
N GLY A 13 5.58 9.38 -11.48
CA GLY A 13 5.57 10.48 -10.51
C GLY A 13 5.42 10.01 -9.07
N MET A 14 4.54 9.04 -8.83
CA MET A 14 4.37 8.44 -7.50
C MET A 14 5.62 7.65 -7.07
N GLY A 15 6.20 6.86 -7.99
CA GLY A 15 7.48 6.19 -7.78
C GLY A 15 8.58 7.17 -7.38
N LEU A 16 8.78 8.23 -8.15
CA LEU A 16 9.80 9.24 -7.85
C LEU A 16 9.55 9.96 -6.51
N ALA A 17 8.30 10.28 -6.20
CA ALA A 17 7.95 10.89 -4.91
C ALA A 17 8.31 9.97 -3.74
N TRP A 18 7.96 8.68 -3.84
CA TRP A 18 8.33 7.69 -2.82
C TRP A 18 9.83 7.43 -2.76
N ALA A 19 10.53 7.44 -3.90
CA ALA A 19 11.98 7.33 -3.97
C ALA A 19 12.66 8.50 -3.24
N ALA A 20 12.14 9.72 -3.43
CA ALA A 20 12.64 10.90 -2.73
C ALA A 20 12.41 10.81 -1.22
N VAL A 21 11.23 10.36 -0.78
CA VAL A 21 10.96 10.12 0.65
C VAL A 21 11.91 9.06 1.23
N GLY A 22 12.07 7.94 0.53
CA GLY A 22 13.01 6.87 0.93
C GLY A 22 14.45 7.37 1.00
N PHE A 23 14.89 8.13 0.00
CA PHE A 23 16.22 8.74 -0.03
C PHE A 23 16.45 9.65 1.18
N LEU A 24 15.51 10.56 1.46
CA LEU A 24 15.61 11.49 2.60
C LEU A 24 15.61 10.75 3.95
N ALA A 25 14.79 9.71 4.08
CA ALA A 25 14.80 8.86 5.27
C ALA A 25 16.15 8.15 5.44
N GLY A 26 16.70 7.60 4.35
CA GLY A 26 18.00 6.94 4.35
C GLY A 26 19.15 7.90 4.69
N MET A 27 19.10 9.14 4.17
CA MET A 27 20.03 10.21 4.55
C MET A 27 19.95 10.49 6.06
N GLY A 28 18.75 10.50 6.64
CA GLY A 28 18.56 10.65 8.08
C GLY A 28 19.21 9.51 8.87
N LEU A 29 19.01 8.27 8.46
CA LEU A 29 19.62 7.09 9.10
C LEU A 29 21.16 7.13 9.01
N GLU A 30 21.70 7.52 7.87
CA GLU A 30 23.15 7.63 7.67
C GLU A 30 23.75 8.78 8.48
N LEU A 31 23.05 9.92 8.58
CA LEU A 31 23.43 11.02 9.46
C LEU A 31 23.44 10.59 10.93
N ILE A 32 22.42 9.85 11.38
CA ILE A 32 22.36 9.29 12.73
C ILE A 32 23.54 8.35 12.97
N HIS A 33 23.86 7.46 12.01
CA HIS A 33 25.00 6.55 12.12
C HIS A 33 26.34 7.30 12.23
N ASN A 34 26.53 8.36 11.44
CA ASN A 34 27.75 9.18 11.48
C ASN A 34 27.92 9.95 12.80
N ILE A 35 26.82 10.36 13.45
CA ILE A 35 26.86 11.05 14.74
C ILE A 35 26.98 10.06 15.90
N TRP A 36 26.27 8.95 15.82
CA TRP A 36 26.23 7.89 16.82
C TRP A 36 26.42 6.53 16.13
N PRO A 37 27.68 6.07 15.99
CA PRO A 37 27.97 4.78 15.39
C PRO A 37 27.30 3.67 16.19
N ASN A 38 26.38 2.95 15.54
CA ASN A 38 25.73 1.80 16.12
C ASN A 38 25.86 0.58 15.19
N PRO A 39 25.89 -0.64 15.74
CA PRO A 39 26.06 -1.85 14.94
C PRO A 39 24.87 -2.13 14.01
N ILE A 40 23.66 -1.63 14.32
CA ILE A 40 22.44 -1.87 13.53
C ILE A 40 22.46 -1.09 12.21
N LEU A 41 22.93 0.16 12.24
CA LEU A 41 23.01 1.06 11.10
C LEU A 41 24.29 0.81 10.29
N ALA A 42 25.30 0.16 10.87
CA ALA A 42 26.50 -0.27 10.16
C ALA A 42 26.25 -1.44 9.18
N GLU A 43 25.14 -2.18 9.33
CA GLU A 43 24.85 -3.33 8.46
C GLU A 43 24.54 -2.94 7.00
N VAL A 44 24.17 -1.68 6.76
CA VAL A 44 23.86 -1.16 5.42
C VAL A 44 24.81 -0.03 5.10
N ASP A 45 25.62 -0.23 4.06
CA ASP A 45 26.70 0.67 3.66
C ASP A 45 26.17 1.98 3.03
N ILE A 46 24.99 1.95 2.40
CA ILE A 46 24.40 3.12 1.70
C ILE A 46 22.88 3.17 1.96
N TRP A 47 22.48 3.80 3.05
CA TRP A 47 21.06 3.91 3.46
C TRP A 47 20.17 4.68 2.48
N PRO A 48 20.60 5.83 1.90
CA PRO A 48 19.79 6.58 0.95
C PRO A 48 19.38 5.75 -0.26
N ALA A 49 20.32 5.01 -0.85
CA ALA A 49 20.05 4.14 -2.00
C ALA A 49 19.20 2.93 -1.58
N ALA A 50 19.52 2.32 -0.43
CA ALA A 50 18.81 1.17 0.11
C ALA A 50 17.32 1.44 0.35
N LEU A 51 16.93 2.68 0.68
CA LEU A 51 15.52 3.06 0.85
C LEU A 51 14.90 3.73 -0.40
N ALA A 52 15.70 4.40 -1.23
CA ALA A 52 15.18 5.03 -2.45
C ALA A 52 14.70 4.02 -3.49
N TYR A 53 15.46 2.94 -3.75
CA TYR A 53 15.06 1.96 -4.78
C TYR A 53 13.78 1.19 -4.41
N PRO A 54 13.62 0.65 -3.18
CA PRO A 54 12.37 0.03 -2.77
C PRO A 54 11.23 1.06 -2.69
N GLY A 55 11.52 2.30 -2.27
CA GLY A 55 10.56 3.40 -2.30
C GLY A 55 10.02 3.64 -3.70
N PHE A 56 10.90 3.70 -4.72
CA PHE A 56 10.50 3.87 -6.11
C PHE A 56 9.57 2.76 -6.61
N VAL A 57 9.97 1.50 -6.40
CA VAL A 57 9.18 0.33 -6.81
C VAL A 57 7.86 0.28 -6.04
N GLY A 58 7.88 0.57 -4.75
CA GLY A 58 6.71 0.66 -3.88
C GLY A 58 5.73 1.74 -4.34
N GLY A 59 6.21 2.93 -4.71
CA GLY A 59 5.38 4.02 -5.22
C GLY A 59 4.70 3.69 -6.55
N ILE A 60 5.40 2.99 -7.46
CA ILE A 60 4.80 2.50 -8.71
C ILE A 60 3.72 1.46 -8.41
N ALA A 61 4.02 0.47 -7.55
CA ALA A 61 3.07 -0.57 -7.16
C ALA A 61 1.83 0.04 -6.48
N PHE A 62 2.03 1.01 -5.59
CA PHE A 62 0.97 1.75 -4.92
C PHE A 62 0.07 2.50 -5.91
N SER A 63 0.66 3.17 -6.91
CA SER A 63 -0.12 3.82 -7.96
C SER A 63 -0.95 2.83 -8.80
N ALA A 64 -0.44 1.62 -9.02
CA ALA A 64 -1.19 0.57 -9.71
C ALA A 64 -2.38 0.09 -8.86
N VAL A 65 -2.16 -0.13 -7.56
CA VAL A 65 -3.23 -0.47 -6.60
C VAL A 65 -4.31 0.61 -6.57
N LEU A 66 -3.93 1.89 -6.46
CA LEU A 66 -4.89 3.01 -6.44
C LEU A 66 -5.70 3.08 -7.75
N GLY A 67 -5.06 2.81 -8.89
CA GLY A 67 -5.71 2.76 -10.20
C GLY A 67 -6.66 1.57 -10.39
N ILE A 68 -6.49 0.49 -9.61
CA ILE A 68 -7.38 -0.68 -9.58
C ILE A 68 -8.51 -0.47 -8.57
N ALA A 69 -8.17 0.00 -7.35
CA ALA A 69 -9.11 0.26 -6.26
C ALA A 69 -10.16 1.30 -6.65
N GLY A 70 -9.77 2.36 -7.36
CA GLY A 70 -10.71 3.37 -7.86
C GLY A 70 -11.69 2.89 -8.95
N ARG A 71 -11.70 1.60 -9.32
CA ARG A 71 -12.50 1.06 -10.43
C ARG A 71 -13.56 0.03 -10.03
N ARG A 72 -13.67 -0.37 -8.76
CA ARG A 72 -14.65 -1.39 -8.34
C ARG A 72 -15.31 -1.01 -7.01
N ARG A 73 -16.64 -0.81 -7.05
CA ARG A 73 -17.53 -0.84 -5.88
C ARG A 73 -17.81 -2.30 -5.49
N ARG A 74 -17.99 -2.52 -4.19
CA ARG A 74 -18.20 -3.76 -3.41
C ARG A 74 -16.91 -4.41 -2.88
N PHE A 75 -16.39 -3.84 -1.80
CA PHE A 75 -15.39 -4.43 -0.92
C PHE A 75 -16.01 -5.05 0.36
N ASP A 76 -17.33 -5.13 0.43
CA ASP A 76 -18.09 -5.34 1.67
C ASP A 76 -18.11 -6.80 2.15
N GLU A 77 -17.77 -7.76 1.28
CA GLU A 77 -17.85 -9.19 1.58
C GLU A 77 -16.52 -9.85 1.99
N LEU A 78 -15.39 -9.12 1.93
CA LEU A 78 -14.07 -9.73 2.08
C LEU A 78 -13.53 -9.60 3.52
N SER A 79 -13.17 -10.72 4.16
CA SER A 79 -12.72 -10.73 5.55
C SER A 79 -11.35 -10.06 5.73
N LEU A 80 -11.24 -9.26 6.80
CA LEU A 80 -10.03 -8.49 7.14
C LEU A 80 -8.81 -9.38 7.35
N THR A 81 -9.01 -10.54 8.00
CA THR A 81 -7.98 -11.56 8.18
C THR A 81 -7.46 -12.10 6.85
N ARG A 82 -8.33 -12.32 5.86
CA ARG A 82 -7.93 -12.82 4.55
C ARG A 82 -7.11 -11.78 3.78
N PHE A 83 -7.47 -10.50 3.87
CA PHE A 83 -6.68 -9.41 3.33
C PHE A 83 -5.31 -9.28 4.00
N ALA A 84 -5.25 -9.39 5.32
CA ALA A 84 -3.99 -9.38 6.06
C ALA A 84 -3.08 -10.55 5.64
N VAL A 85 -3.64 -11.76 5.47
CA VAL A 85 -2.89 -12.93 4.98
C VAL A 85 -2.38 -12.71 3.56
N TRP A 86 -3.21 -12.19 2.66
CA TRP A 86 -2.76 -11.86 1.30
C TRP A 86 -1.68 -10.76 1.30
N GLY A 87 -1.82 -9.77 2.17
CA GLY A 87 -0.80 -8.75 2.39
C GLY A 87 0.51 -9.35 2.90
N ALA A 88 0.43 -10.29 3.85
CA ALA A 88 1.59 -11.00 4.38
C ALA A 88 2.30 -11.83 3.31
N LEU A 89 1.54 -12.59 2.52
CA LEU A 89 2.08 -13.37 1.41
C LEU A 89 2.69 -12.47 0.33
N GLY A 90 2.05 -11.34 0.02
CA GLY A 90 2.60 -10.34 -0.88
C GLY A 90 3.92 -9.76 -0.36
N GLY A 91 3.97 -9.42 0.93
CA GLY A 91 5.20 -8.99 1.60
C GLY A 91 6.31 -10.04 1.58
N ALA A 92 5.98 -11.30 1.86
CA ALA A 92 6.90 -12.42 1.76
C ALA A 92 7.42 -12.65 0.33
N LEU A 93 6.59 -12.44 -0.68
CA LEU A 93 7.02 -12.47 -2.08
C LEU A 93 8.00 -11.31 -2.38
N VAL A 94 7.76 -10.12 -1.84
CA VAL A 94 8.66 -8.98 -1.99
C VAL A 94 10.02 -9.24 -1.36
N SER A 95 10.11 -9.99 -0.25
CA SER A 95 11.41 -10.34 0.34
C SER A 95 12.28 -11.22 -0.57
N LEU A 96 11.71 -11.87 -1.59
CA LEU A 96 12.45 -12.65 -2.59
C LEU A 96 13.04 -11.80 -3.72
N VAL A 97 12.70 -10.51 -3.82
CA VAL A 97 13.17 -9.62 -4.89
C VAL A 97 14.70 -9.56 -4.97
N PRO A 98 15.47 -9.41 -3.87
CA PRO A 98 16.92 -9.43 -3.94
C PRO A 98 17.46 -10.74 -4.54
N ALA A 99 16.89 -11.88 -4.12
CA ALA A 99 17.29 -13.19 -4.66
C ALA A 99 17.01 -13.30 -6.16
N ALA A 100 15.87 -12.77 -6.63
CA ALA A 100 15.55 -12.69 -8.05
C ALA A 100 16.53 -11.79 -8.83
N MET A 101 16.91 -10.64 -8.28
CA MET A 101 17.88 -9.75 -8.92
C MET A 101 19.25 -10.41 -9.08
N VAL A 102 19.72 -11.14 -8.06
CA VAL A 102 20.97 -11.91 -8.13
C VAL A 102 20.87 -13.03 -9.16
N ALA A 103 19.77 -13.79 -9.16
CA ALA A 103 19.55 -14.89 -10.11
C ALA A 103 19.50 -14.41 -11.57
N LEU A 104 19.02 -13.19 -11.81
CA LEU A 104 18.98 -12.55 -13.13
C LEU A 104 20.29 -11.83 -13.51
N GLY A 105 21.32 -11.85 -12.65
CA GLY A 105 22.60 -11.17 -12.90
C GLY A 105 22.51 -9.65 -12.83
N LEU A 106 21.46 -9.10 -12.22
CA LEU A 106 21.22 -7.65 -12.08
C LEU A 106 21.86 -7.07 -10.81
N ALA A 107 22.31 -7.92 -9.89
CA ALA A 107 22.94 -7.52 -8.65
C ALA A 107 24.01 -8.52 -8.22
N THR A 108 25.12 -8.02 -7.68
CA THR A 108 26.14 -8.81 -7.00
C THR A 108 25.96 -8.68 -5.49
N PRO A 109 25.66 -9.76 -4.77
CA PRO A 109 25.45 -9.69 -3.33
C PRO A 109 26.79 -9.57 -2.60
N ASN A 110 26.91 -8.60 -1.71
CA ASN A 110 28.06 -8.46 -0.81
C ASN A 110 27.98 -9.39 0.41
N GLU A 111 26.79 -9.93 0.68
CA GLU A 111 26.44 -10.75 1.84
C GLU A 111 25.62 -11.98 1.42
N SER A 112 25.42 -12.94 2.33
CA SER A 112 24.63 -14.13 2.02
C SER A 112 23.18 -13.78 1.63
N ILE A 113 22.80 -14.14 0.40
CA ILE A 113 21.47 -13.84 -0.17
C ILE A 113 20.32 -14.45 0.65
N VAL A 114 20.56 -15.61 1.25
CA VAL A 114 19.61 -16.28 2.15
C VAL A 114 19.40 -15.44 3.41
N ARG A 115 20.48 -14.88 3.96
CA ARG A 115 20.43 -14.02 5.15
C ARG A 115 19.64 -12.74 4.88
N ILE A 116 19.91 -12.09 3.75
CA ILE A 116 19.17 -10.90 3.30
C ILE A 116 17.68 -11.23 3.14
N THR A 117 17.36 -12.33 2.45
CA THR A 117 15.96 -12.75 2.21
C THR A 117 15.22 -13.01 3.53
N LEU A 118 15.85 -13.71 4.47
CA LEU A 118 15.26 -14.00 5.79
C LEU A 118 15.09 -12.75 6.65
N ALA A 119 16.06 -11.83 6.63
CA ALA A 119 15.99 -10.55 7.36
C ALA A 119 14.82 -9.68 6.87
N LEU A 120 14.52 -9.73 5.57
CA LEU A 120 13.46 -8.96 4.93
C LEU A 120 12.07 -9.62 5.05
N LEU A 121 12.02 -10.94 5.22
CA LEU A 121 10.78 -11.72 5.25
C LEU A 121 9.80 -11.21 6.32
N GLY A 122 10.28 -11.06 7.56
CA GLY A 122 9.46 -10.62 8.69
C GLY A 122 8.87 -9.21 8.50
N PRO A 123 9.71 -8.17 8.35
CA PRO A 123 9.26 -6.80 8.17
C PRO A 123 8.31 -6.62 6.98
N PHE A 124 8.60 -7.23 5.82
CA PHE A 124 7.70 -7.09 4.67
C PHE A 124 6.41 -7.87 4.84
N SER A 125 6.43 -9.06 5.42
CA SER A 125 5.20 -9.82 5.68
C SER A 125 4.28 -9.07 6.65
N ILE A 126 4.83 -8.56 7.76
CA ILE A 126 4.06 -7.80 8.74
C ILE A 126 3.57 -6.48 8.12
N GLY A 127 4.46 -5.73 7.47
CA GLY A 127 4.11 -4.47 6.81
C GLY A 127 3.06 -4.66 5.72
N GLY A 128 3.18 -5.71 4.90
CA GLY A 128 2.20 -6.06 3.87
C GLY A 128 0.84 -6.42 4.47
N ALA A 129 0.81 -7.19 5.55
CA ALA A 129 -0.42 -7.52 6.27
C ALA A 129 -1.12 -6.27 6.81
N VAL A 130 -0.36 -5.41 7.50
CA VAL A 130 -0.87 -4.15 8.07
C VAL A 130 -1.38 -3.22 6.97
N ALA A 131 -0.62 -3.06 5.88
CA ALA A 131 -1.01 -2.21 4.77
C ALA A 131 -2.30 -2.71 4.08
N ALA A 132 -2.41 -4.02 3.83
CA ALA A 132 -3.58 -4.62 3.21
C ALA A 132 -4.83 -4.51 4.11
N ALA A 133 -4.68 -4.84 5.40
CA ALA A 133 -5.76 -4.71 6.37
C ALA A 133 -6.19 -3.25 6.57
N GLY A 134 -5.22 -2.33 6.67
CA GLY A 134 -5.48 -0.89 6.80
C GLY A 134 -6.19 -0.31 5.58
N THR A 135 -5.80 -0.72 4.38
CA THR A 135 -6.47 -0.29 3.14
C THR A 135 -7.92 -0.76 3.11
N LEU A 136 -8.19 -2.02 3.47
CA LEU A 136 -9.55 -2.54 3.52
C LEU A 136 -10.39 -1.82 4.61
N ALA A 137 -9.82 -1.58 5.78
CA ALA A 137 -10.49 -0.87 6.86
C ALA A 137 -10.84 0.58 6.45
N LEU A 138 -9.94 1.25 5.73
CA LEU A 138 -10.18 2.59 5.21
C LEU A 138 -11.25 2.60 4.11
N ALA A 139 -11.23 1.60 3.22
CA ALA A 139 -12.23 1.45 2.16
C ALA A 139 -13.63 1.27 2.75
N ARG A 140 -13.80 0.38 3.73
CA ARG A 140 -15.08 0.17 4.41
C ARG A 140 -15.63 1.43 5.08
N ARG A 141 -14.75 2.19 5.76
CA ARG A 141 -15.16 3.47 6.37
C ARG A 141 -15.59 4.52 5.36
N ALA A 142 -15.05 4.48 4.14
CA ALA A 142 -15.48 5.38 3.08
C ALA A 142 -16.86 4.96 2.54
N ASP A 143 -17.07 3.67 2.31
CA ASP A 143 -18.37 3.13 1.87
C ASP A 143 -19.48 3.40 2.91
N ASP A 144 -19.21 3.16 4.21
CA ASP A 144 -20.15 3.46 5.30
C ASP A 144 -20.55 4.95 5.34
N ARG A 145 -19.60 5.86 5.09
CA ARG A 145 -19.87 7.29 5.06
C ARG A 145 -20.70 7.71 3.85
N GLU A 146 -20.48 7.09 2.69
CA GLU A 146 -21.26 7.37 1.49
C GLU A 146 -22.71 6.89 1.67
N LEU A 147 -22.92 5.71 2.27
CA LEU A 147 -24.25 5.19 2.60
C LEU A 147 -25.00 6.07 3.60
N LEU A 148 -24.31 6.59 4.62
CA LEU A 148 -24.92 7.52 5.58
C LEU A 148 -25.34 8.84 4.92
N ALA A 149 -24.51 9.39 4.04
CA ALA A 149 -24.84 10.61 3.29
C ALA A 149 -26.05 10.41 2.37
N GLU A 150 -26.15 9.27 1.68
CA GLU A 150 -27.31 8.93 0.86
C GLU A 150 -28.58 8.73 1.72
N SER A 151 -28.46 8.19 2.94
CA SER A 151 -29.59 8.04 3.86
C SER A 151 -30.09 9.37 4.42
N ASP A 152 -29.20 10.32 4.69
CA ASP A 152 -29.55 11.67 5.14
C ASP A 152 -30.26 12.44 4.01
N ASP A 153 -29.80 12.32 2.76
CA ASP A 153 -30.49 12.88 1.58
C ASP A 153 -31.92 12.30 1.44
N VAL A 154 -32.09 10.98 1.60
CA VAL A 154 -33.41 10.33 1.54
C VAL A 154 -34.30 10.75 2.73
N ALA A 155 -33.73 10.93 3.91
CA ALA A 155 -34.46 11.41 5.09
C ALA A 155 -34.89 12.88 4.93
N GLU A 156 -34.10 13.71 4.25
CA GLU A 156 -34.43 15.09 3.91
C GLU A 156 -35.56 15.19 2.87
N VAL A 157 -35.68 14.21 1.96
CA VAL A 157 -36.81 14.10 1.02
C VAL A 157 -38.15 13.76 1.70
N GLY A 158 -38.14 13.31 2.97
CA GLY A 158 -39.30 13.24 3.86
C GLY A 158 -40.60 12.78 3.20
N LEU A 159 -40.83 11.46 3.11
CA LEU A 159 -42.11 10.91 2.66
C LEU A 159 -43.27 11.51 3.48
N ASP A 160 -44.23 12.14 2.80
CA ASP A 160 -45.46 12.61 3.42
C ASP A 160 -46.19 11.43 4.07
N GLU A 161 -46.83 11.63 5.22
CA GLU A 161 -47.62 10.61 5.92
C GLU A 161 -48.66 9.94 5.00
N ALA A 162 -49.11 10.66 3.95
CA ALA A 162 -49.97 10.13 2.89
C ALA A 162 -49.29 9.06 2.03
N GLU A 163 -48.05 9.27 1.57
CA GLU A 163 -47.30 8.32 0.73
C GLU A 163 -46.84 7.09 1.52
N LEU A 164 -46.49 7.27 2.80
CA LEU A 164 -46.15 6.17 3.70
C LEU A 164 -47.35 5.22 3.92
N LYS A 165 -48.57 5.77 3.96
CA LYS A 165 -49.83 5.01 4.13
C LYS A 165 -50.18 4.20 2.88
N GLU A 166 -49.93 4.76 1.70
CA GLU A 166 -50.19 4.09 0.41
C GLU A 166 -49.23 2.91 0.19
N LEU A 167 -47.94 3.07 0.53
CA LEU A 167 -46.93 2.02 0.41
C LEU A 167 -47.10 0.87 1.41
N LEU A 168 -47.63 1.15 2.61
CA LEU A 168 -47.90 0.13 3.63
C LEU A 168 -49.25 -0.59 3.43
N GLY A 169 -49.95 -0.33 2.32
CA GLY A 169 -51.20 -1.02 1.97
C GLY A 169 -52.35 -0.70 2.93
N GLY A 170 -52.33 0.49 3.54
CA GLY A 170 -53.40 0.97 4.40
C GLY A 170 -54.64 1.32 3.58
N ARG A 171 -55.70 0.52 3.72
CA ARG A 171 -57.06 0.91 3.32
C ARG A 171 -57.53 2.14 4.07
#